data_AF-A0A1I3I7C0-F1
#
_entry.id   AF-A0A1I3I7C0-F1
#
_cell.length_a   1.000
_cell.length_b   1.000
_cell.length_c   1.000
_cell.angle_alpha   90.00
_cell.angle_beta   90.00
_cell.angle_gamma   90.00
#
_symmetry.space_group_name_H-M   'P 1'
#
loop_
_entity.id
_entity.type
_entity.pdbx_description
1 polymer ?
#
loop_
_entity_poly.entity_id
_entity_poly.type
_entity_poly.pdbx_seq_one_letter_code
_entity_poly.pdbx_strand_id
1 'polypeptide(L)'
;MTQRPSEEAMQSGPPERPHAIVRDGHVRQCAARTRSGARCRSFAVEGMRVCRMHGGSSPQARAAAARRRAEAQAEALLAVVWDPEAAPVTNPVEALLLLAGKLRHATDVLGARLDGELDGTTALAWVRVMRELRQALEGIERLDLHSKQIAIAEDQGRLLAGVVRAVLDRLGLSDEQRALSLVVVPQEFRALGEPQSGQGR
;
A
#
# COMPACT_ATOMS: atom_id res chain seq x y z
N MET A 1 68.85 27.77 2.19
CA MET A 1 67.50 27.39 2.65
C MET A 1 66.54 27.56 1.48
N THR A 2 66.38 26.50 0.69
CA THR A 2 65.52 26.46 -0.50
C THR A 2 64.43 25.43 -0.19
N GLN A 3 63.22 25.91 0.09
CA GLN A 3 62.08 25.02 0.37
C GLN A 3 61.54 24.46 -0.95
N ARG A 4 61.54 23.13 -1.06
CA ARG A 4 60.80 22.39 -2.10
C ARG A 4 59.30 22.56 -1.84
N PRO A 5 58.45 22.73 -2.89
CA PRO A 5 57.01 22.69 -2.72
C PRO A 5 56.56 21.28 -2.32
N SER A 6 55.51 21.20 -1.49
CA SER A 6 55.00 19.99 -0.85
C SER A 6 54.37 18.99 -1.83
N GLU A 7 54.54 17.70 -1.53
CA GLU A 7 54.05 16.53 -2.28
C GLU A 7 52.51 16.36 -2.29
N GLU A 8 51.75 17.28 -1.69
CA GLU A 8 50.28 17.20 -1.57
C GLU A 8 49.51 17.55 -2.85
N ALA A 9 50.17 18.05 -3.91
CA ALA A 9 49.50 18.50 -5.14
C ALA A 9 49.32 17.42 -6.23
N MET A 10 49.65 16.15 -5.97
CA MET A 10 49.67 15.09 -7.00
C MET A 10 48.56 14.02 -6.88
N GLN A 11 47.53 14.23 -6.05
CA GLN A 11 46.40 13.29 -5.89
C GLN A 11 45.07 13.75 -6.48
N SER A 12 45.07 14.69 -7.44
CA SER A 12 43.88 14.98 -8.24
C SER A 12 43.83 14.07 -9.47
N GLY A 13 43.16 12.92 -9.31
CA GLY A 13 42.71 12.12 -10.46
C GLY A 13 41.86 12.97 -11.43
N PRO A 14 41.81 12.62 -12.72
CA PRO A 14 41.08 13.42 -13.72
C PRO A 14 39.60 13.56 -13.32
N PRO A 15 38.96 14.71 -13.59
CA PRO A 15 37.57 14.93 -13.19
C PRO A 15 36.68 13.83 -13.78
N GLU A 16 35.92 13.16 -12.92
CA GLU A 16 34.91 12.19 -13.34
C GLU A 16 34.00 12.85 -14.38
N ARG A 17 34.00 12.29 -15.59
CA ARG A 17 33.18 12.80 -16.69
C ARG A 17 31.72 12.48 -16.38
N PRO A 18 30.82 13.47 -16.30
CA PRO A 18 29.45 13.19 -15.93
C PRO A 18 28.75 12.45 -17.08
N HIS A 19 28.13 11.32 -16.75
CA HIS A 19 27.12 10.57 -17.53
C HIS A 19 27.57 9.44 -18.48
N ALA A 20 28.60 8.65 -18.15
CA ALA A 20 28.72 7.29 -18.70
C ALA A 20 28.01 6.31 -17.76
N ILE A 21 26.79 5.86 -18.07
CA ILE A 21 26.12 4.83 -17.25
C ILE A 21 26.29 3.45 -17.88
N VAL A 22 26.82 2.56 -17.07
CA VAL A 22 26.95 1.12 -17.27
C VAL A 22 25.63 0.46 -16.85
N ARG A 23 24.95 -0.23 -17.76
CA ARG A 23 23.95 -1.25 -17.40
C ARG A 23 24.44 -2.56 -18.04
N ASP A 24 24.50 -3.63 -17.24
CA ASP A 24 25.08 -4.93 -17.61
C ASP A 24 26.57 -4.85 -17.99
N GLY A 25 27.36 -4.01 -17.30
CA GLY A 25 28.81 -3.92 -17.54
C GLY A 25 29.24 -3.11 -18.78
N HIS A 26 28.30 -2.58 -19.58
CA HIS A 26 28.65 -1.81 -20.79
C HIS A 26 28.08 -0.39 -20.86
N VAL A 27 28.94 0.58 -21.18
CA VAL A 27 28.53 1.97 -21.47
C VAL A 27 27.88 2.03 -22.86
N ARG A 28 26.61 2.47 -22.95
CA ARG A 28 25.91 2.52 -24.24
C ARG A 28 26.42 3.65 -25.13
N GLN A 29 27.01 3.28 -26.26
CA GLN A 29 27.37 4.21 -27.33
C GLN A 29 26.13 4.69 -28.11
N CYS A 30 26.21 5.91 -28.65
CA CYS A 30 25.21 6.47 -29.53
C CYS A 30 24.98 5.56 -30.76
N ALA A 31 23.70 5.35 -31.08
CA ALA A 31 23.26 4.54 -32.22
C ALA A 31 23.28 5.30 -33.56
N ALA A 32 23.52 6.60 -33.56
CA ALA A 32 23.57 7.42 -34.76
C ALA A 32 24.91 7.26 -35.52
N ARG A 33 24.90 7.59 -36.82
CA ARG A 33 26.10 7.67 -37.66
C ARG A 33 26.53 9.12 -37.84
N THR A 34 27.82 9.34 -37.97
CA THR A 34 28.41 10.64 -38.31
C THR A 34 28.22 10.95 -39.79
N ARG A 35 28.53 12.18 -40.22
CA ARG A 35 28.51 12.57 -41.64
C ARG A 35 29.41 11.71 -42.54
N SER A 36 30.48 11.15 -41.99
CA SER A 36 31.38 10.20 -42.66
C SER A 36 30.85 8.77 -42.74
N GLY A 37 29.64 8.49 -42.27
CA GLY A 37 29.02 7.16 -42.27
C GLY A 37 29.45 6.24 -41.13
N ALA A 38 30.50 6.60 -40.38
CA ALA A 38 30.97 5.85 -39.23
C ALA A 38 30.01 5.94 -38.03
N ARG A 39 30.04 4.95 -37.12
CA ARG A 39 29.24 4.97 -35.89
C ARG A 39 29.72 6.08 -34.95
N CYS A 40 28.77 6.82 -34.35
CA CYS A 40 29.10 7.84 -33.36
C CYS A 40 29.74 7.20 -32.12
N ARG A 41 30.93 7.70 -31.74
CA ARG A 41 31.69 7.21 -30.57
C ARG A 41 31.25 7.85 -29.25
N SER A 42 30.36 8.84 -29.28
CA SER A 42 29.83 9.49 -28.07
C SER A 42 28.90 8.57 -27.31
N PHE A 43 28.80 8.77 -26.00
CA PHE A 43 27.85 8.04 -25.16
C PHE A 43 26.42 8.53 -25.37
N ALA A 44 25.48 7.59 -25.31
CA ALA A 44 24.07 7.92 -25.30
C ALA A 44 23.71 8.63 -23.98
N VAL A 45 22.75 9.55 -24.05
CA VAL A 45 22.16 10.15 -22.84
C VAL A 45 21.41 9.05 -22.07
N GLU A 46 21.39 9.13 -20.74
CA GLU A 46 20.69 8.18 -19.88
C GLU A 46 19.24 7.93 -20.35
N GLY A 47 18.86 6.65 -20.45
CA GLY A 47 17.53 6.25 -20.91
C GLY A 47 17.27 6.44 -22.42
N MET A 48 18.30 6.80 -23.21
CA MET A 48 18.20 7.05 -24.65
C MET A 48 19.17 6.20 -25.49
N ARG A 49 18.97 6.23 -26.82
CA ARG A 49 19.86 5.56 -27.80
C ARG A 49 20.86 6.52 -28.46
N VAL A 50 20.74 7.83 -28.24
CA VAL A 50 21.53 8.85 -28.94
C VAL A 50 22.20 9.80 -27.95
N CYS A 51 23.35 10.36 -28.35
CA CYS A 51 24.06 11.35 -27.55
C CYS A 51 23.37 12.71 -27.62
N ARG A 52 23.82 13.66 -26.79
CA ARG A 52 23.36 15.05 -26.79
C ARG A 52 23.40 15.69 -28.19
N MET A 53 24.46 15.43 -28.96
CA MET A 53 24.68 16.00 -30.30
C MET A 53 23.80 15.38 -31.39
N HIS A 54 23.33 14.15 -31.21
CA HIS A 54 22.45 13.45 -32.15
C HIS A 54 21.00 13.42 -31.64
N GLY A 55 20.56 14.50 -30.98
CA GLY A 55 19.17 14.71 -30.59
C GLY A 55 18.80 14.26 -29.17
N GLY A 56 19.72 13.69 -28.40
CA GLY A 56 19.44 13.25 -27.02
C GLY A 56 19.13 14.38 -26.03
N SER A 57 19.26 15.64 -26.43
CA SER A 57 18.85 16.79 -25.61
C SER A 57 17.59 17.50 -26.11
N SER A 58 16.93 17.01 -27.17
CA SER A 58 15.65 17.61 -27.56
C SER A 58 14.61 17.41 -26.45
N PRO A 59 13.69 18.37 -26.26
CA PRO A 59 12.61 18.25 -25.28
C PRO A 59 11.80 16.96 -25.46
N GLN A 60 11.52 16.58 -26.72
CA GLN A 60 10.78 15.36 -27.05
C GLN A 60 11.56 14.10 -26.67
N ALA A 61 12.87 14.06 -26.91
CA ALA A 61 13.71 12.93 -26.53
C ALA A 61 13.79 12.77 -25.00
N ARG A 62 13.91 13.89 -24.26
CA ARG A 62 13.90 13.91 -22.80
C ARG A 62 12.57 13.44 -22.21
N ALA A 63 11.45 13.94 -22.73
CA ALA A 63 10.12 13.50 -22.32
C ALA A 63 9.92 12.00 -22.57
N ALA A 64 10.32 11.50 -23.74
CA ALA A 64 10.25 10.07 -24.06
C ALA A 64 11.13 9.20 -23.14
N ALA A 65 12.33 9.67 -22.77
CA ALA A 65 13.19 8.96 -21.83
C ALA A 65 12.61 8.97 -20.41
N ALA A 66 12.06 10.09 -19.95
CA ALA A 66 11.38 10.19 -18.66
C ALA A 66 10.20 9.22 -18.59
N ARG A 67 9.37 9.18 -19.64
CA ARG A 67 8.24 8.23 -19.75
C ARG A 67 8.71 6.77 -19.67
N ARG A 68 9.72 6.37 -20.45
CA ARG A 68 10.24 4.99 -20.40
C ARG A 68 10.80 4.62 -19.03
N ARG A 69 11.43 5.57 -18.32
CA ARG A 69 11.90 5.33 -16.95
C ARG A 69 10.73 5.14 -16.00
N ALA A 70 9.70 5.97 -16.10
CA ALA A 70 8.49 5.82 -15.29
C ALA A 70 7.79 4.49 -15.57
N GLU A 71 7.65 4.09 -16.84
CA GLU A 71 7.10 2.79 -17.24
C GLU A 71 7.92 1.63 -16.68
N ALA A 72 9.25 1.67 -16.79
CA ALA A 72 10.12 0.63 -16.22
C ALA A 72 10.05 0.56 -14.68
N GLN A 73 9.92 1.71 -14.01
CA GLN A 73 9.72 1.75 -12.56
C GLN A 73 8.36 1.19 -12.15
N ALA A 74 7.31 1.49 -12.91
CA ALA A 74 5.98 0.94 -12.69
C ALA A 74 5.96 -0.58 -12.88
N GLU A 75 6.58 -1.10 -13.94
CA GLU A 75 6.71 -2.54 -14.18
C GLU A 75 7.47 -3.25 -13.05
N ALA A 76 8.59 -2.66 -12.60
CA ALA A 76 9.35 -3.20 -11.48
C ALA A 76 8.54 -3.19 -10.17
N LEU A 77 7.73 -2.17 -9.93
CA LEU A 77 6.84 -2.11 -8.78
C LEU A 77 5.74 -3.17 -8.88
N LEU A 78 5.10 -3.32 -10.04
CA LEU A 78 4.06 -4.32 -10.28
C LEU A 78 4.56 -5.73 -9.98
N ALA A 79 5.79 -6.07 -10.36
CA ALA A 79 6.40 -7.36 -10.04
C ALA A 79 6.55 -7.63 -8.52
N VAL A 80 6.50 -6.59 -7.69
CA VAL A 80 6.59 -6.70 -6.22
C VAL A 80 5.23 -6.64 -5.56
N VAL A 81 4.31 -5.80 -6.06
CA VAL A 81 3.02 -5.55 -5.38
C VAL A 81 1.87 -6.40 -5.90
N TRP A 82 2.00 -6.98 -7.10
CA TRP A 82 0.96 -7.82 -7.68
C TRP A 82 1.20 -9.29 -7.31
N ASP A 83 0.29 -9.84 -6.54
CA ASP A 83 0.22 -11.27 -6.26
C ASP A 83 -0.93 -11.89 -7.09
N PRO A 84 -0.64 -12.64 -8.17
CA PRO A 84 -1.67 -13.27 -8.99
C PRO A 84 -2.40 -14.41 -8.28
N GLU A 85 -1.81 -14.97 -7.21
CA GLU A 85 -2.37 -16.07 -6.43
C GLU A 85 -2.92 -15.58 -5.07
N ALA A 86 -3.12 -14.26 -4.93
CA ALA A 86 -3.66 -13.67 -3.73
C ALA A 86 -4.97 -14.35 -3.34
N ALA A 87 -5.04 -14.79 -2.09
CA ALA A 87 -6.24 -15.43 -1.56
C ALA A 87 -7.46 -14.50 -1.72
N PRO A 88 -8.63 -15.05 -2.10
CA PRO A 88 -9.83 -14.23 -2.25
C PRO A 88 -10.21 -13.61 -0.91
N VAL A 89 -10.81 -12.41 -0.97
CA VAL A 89 -11.40 -11.79 0.21
C VAL A 89 -12.59 -12.63 0.66
N THR A 90 -12.43 -13.35 1.77
CA THR A 90 -13.45 -14.27 2.32
C THR A 90 -14.51 -13.54 3.14
N ASN A 91 -14.13 -12.46 3.82
CA ASN A 91 -15.03 -11.58 4.56
C ASN A 91 -14.97 -10.15 4.00
N PRO A 92 -15.71 -9.86 2.91
CA PRO A 92 -15.65 -8.56 2.24
C PRO A 92 -16.15 -7.41 3.12
N VAL A 93 -17.03 -7.70 4.08
CA VAL A 93 -17.57 -6.73 5.03
C VAL A 93 -16.48 -6.24 5.98
N GLU A 94 -15.79 -7.18 6.63
CA GLU A 94 -14.68 -6.87 7.52
C GLU A 94 -13.54 -6.16 6.78
N ALA A 95 -13.20 -6.63 5.57
CA ALA A 95 -12.19 -6.00 4.74
C ALA A 95 -12.55 -4.54 4.41
N LEU A 96 -13.81 -4.27 4.07
CA LEU A 96 -14.28 -2.92 3.77
C LEU A 96 -14.30 -2.00 5.00
N LEU A 97 -14.73 -2.51 6.16
CA LEU A 97 -14.69 -1.78 7.43
C LEU A 97 -13.25 -1.44 7.83
N LEU A 98 -12.33 -2.39 7.69
CA LEU A 98 -10.91 -2.17 7.94
C LEU A 98 -10.33 -1.10 7.01
N LEU A 99 -10.68 -1.15 5.71
CA LEU A 99 -10.27 -0.13 4.74
C LEU A 99 -10.80 1.25 5.11
N ALA A 100 -12.09 1.36 5.45
CA ALA A 100 -12.70 2.62 5.88
C ALA A 100 -12.01 3.18 7.14
N GLY A 101 -11.65 2.33 8.10
CA GLY A 101 -10.88 2.72 9.28
C GLY A 101 -9.50 3.29 8.92
N LYS A 102 -8.77 2.64 8.01
CA LYS A 102 -7.47 3.13 7.52
C LYS A 102 -7.60 4.48 6.79
N LEU A 103 -8.61 4.62 5.95
CA LEU A 103 -8.89 5.86 5.21
C LEU A 103 -9.26 7.02 6.15
N ARG A 104 -10.10 6.76 7.17
CA ARG A 104 -10.40 7.73 8.22
C ARG A 104 -9.14 8.20 8.94
N HIS A 105 -8.29 7.27 9.38
CA HIS A 105 -7.03 7.62 10.02
C HIS A 105 -6.13 8.48 9.12
N ALA A 106 -6.03 8.14 7.83
CA ALA A 106 -5.27 8.92 6.87
C ALA A 106 -5.83 10.35 6.70
N THR A 107 -7.16 10.51 6.66
CA THR A 107 -7.82 11.83 6.70
C THR A 107 -7.44 12.62 7.94
N ASP A 108 -7.47 12.00 9.12
CA ASP A 108 -7.15 12.66 10.39
C ASP A 108 -5.69 13.15 10.40
N VAL A 109 -4.75 12.29 10.01
CA VAL A 109 -3.31 12.62 9.94
C VAL A 109 -3.02 13.71 8.93
N LEU A 110 -3.61 13.63 7.74
CA LEU A 110 -3.40 14.65 6.70
C LEU A 110 -4.11 15.96 7.07
N GLY A 111 -5.29 15.89 7.68
CA GLY A 111 -6.05 17.05 8.14
C GLY A 111 -5.30 17.85 9.19
N ALA A 112 -4.70 17.19 10.18
CA ALA A 112 -3.89 17.85 11.21
C ALA A 112 -2.64 18.55 10.63
N ARG A 113 -2.17 18.16 9.44
CA ARG A 113 -1.05 18.85 8.76
C ARG A 113 -1.50 20.09 7.99
N LEU A 114 -2.80 20.24 7.73
CA LEU A 114 -3.35 21.42 7.05
C LEU A 114 -3.52 22.62 7.99
N ASP A 115 -3.37 22.45 9.30
CA ASP A 115 -3.45 23.53 10.30
C ASP A 115 -2.26 24.53 10.21
N GLY A 116 -1.31 24.30 9.29
CA GLY A 116 -0.20 25.20 8.96
C GLY A 116 -0.35 25.90 7.59
N GLU A 117 0.77 26.17 6.91
CA GLU A 117 0.74 26.69 5.54
C GLU A 117 0.29 25.58 4.58
N LEU A 118 -0.73 25.88 3.76
CA LEU A 118 -1.32 24.91 2.83
C LEU A 118 -0.34 24.56 1.70
N ASP A 119 0.42 23.49 1.89
CA ASP A 119 1.10 22.82 0.78
C ASP A 119 0.05 22.20 -0.15
N GLY A 120 0.05 22.64 -1.42
CA GLY A 120 -0.87 22.15 -2.44
C GLY A 120 -0.82 20.63 -2.63
N THR A 121 0.33 19.99 -2.39
CA THR A 121 0.48 18.53 -2.47
C THR A 121 -0.28 17.84 -1.35
N THR A 122 -0.09 18.30 -0.10
CA THR A 122 -0.80 17.80 1.08
C THR A 122 -2.30 18.04 0.97
N ALA A 123 -2.74 19.21 0.49
CA ALA A 123 -4.14 19.51 0.25
C ALA A 123 -4.77 18.58 -0.81
N LEU A 124 -4.09 18.33 -1.93
CA LEU A 124 -4.56 17.41 -2.96
C LEU A 124 -4.64 15.96 -2.46
N ALA A 125 -3.64 15.52 -1.69
CA ALA A 125 -3.64 14.20 -1.07
C ALA A 125 -4.82 14.04 -0.11
N TRP A 126 -5.07 15.04 0.74
CA TRP A 126 -6.20 15.05 1.67
C TRP A 126 -7.55 14.98 0.96
N VAL A 127 -7.77 15.82 -0.06
CA VAL A 127 -9.00 15.80 -0.88
C VAL A 127 -9.21 14.43 -1.55
N ARG A 128 -8.13 13.80 -2.03
CA ARG A 128 -8.21 12.46 -2.62
C ARG A 128 -8.62 11.42 -1.58
N VAL A 129 -7.94 11.36 -0.43
CA VAL A 129 -8.27 10.40 0.64
C VAL A 129 -9.71 10.60 1.15
N MET A 130 -10.15 11.84 1.31
CA MET A 130 -11.53 12.17 1.66
C MET A 130 -12.55 11.61 0.67
N ARG A 131 -12.25 11.66 -0.63
CA ARG A 131 -13.12 11.09 -1.67
C ARG A 131 -13.19 9.57 -1.60
N GLU A 132 -12.05 8.91 -1.41
CA GLU A 132 -11.99 7.44 -1.25
C GLU A 132 -12.74 7.00 0.02
N LEU A 133 -12.58 7.74 1.13
CA LEU A 133 -13.32 7.49 2.38
C LEU A 133 -14.83 7.59 2.16
N ARG A 134 -15.28 8.66 1.51
CA ARG A 134 -16.71 8.83 1.18
C ARG A 134 -17.24 7.65 0.36
N GLN A 135 -16.51 7.22 -0.67
CA GLN A 135 -16.91 6.07 -1.50
C GLN A 135 -16.99 4.77 -0.69
N ALA A 136 -16.04 4.54 0.23
CA ALA A 136 -16.08 3.37 1.12
C ALA A 136 -17.32 3.40 2.04
N LEU A 137 -17.63 4.55 2.62
CA LEU A 137 -18.80 4.74 3.49
C LEU A 137 -20.13 4.56 2.73
N GLU A 138 -20.25 5.14 1.53
CA GLU A 138 -21.41 4.93 0.64
C GLU A 138 -21.55 3.44 0.24
N GLY A 139 -20.44 2.74 0.06
CA GLY A 139 -20.42 1.30 -0.21
C GLY A 139 -20.95 0.48 0.98
N ILE A 140 -20.52 0.81 2.20
CA ILE A 140 -20.97 0.17 3.44
C ILE A 140 -22.48 0.35 3.62
N GLU A 141 -22.98 1.57 3.43
CA GLU A 141 -24.41 1.88 3.54
C GLU A 141 -25.22 1.11 2.51
N ARG A 142 -24.83 1.18 1.22
CA ARG A 142 -25.56 0.55 0.11
C ARG A 142 -25.64 -0.97 0.23
N LEU A 143 -24.59 -1.58 0.76
CA LEU A 143 -24.55 -3.02 0.98
C LEU A 143 -25.37 -3.45 2.22
N ASP A 144 -25.93 -2.49 2.97
CA ASP A 144 -26.70 -2.70 4.19
C ASP A 144 -25.97 -3.65 5.16
N LEU A 145 -24.66 -3.41 5.30
CA LEU A 145 -23.77 -4.33 6.02
C LEU A 145 -24.13 -4.44 7.49
N HIS A 146 -24.66 -3.38 8.07
CA HIS A 146 -25.09 -3.38 9.46
C HIS A 146 -26.24 -4.36 9.68
N SER A 147 -27.30 -4.28 8.87
CA SER A 147 -28.43 -5.21 8.98
C SER A 147 -28.01 -6.64 8.67
N LYS A 148 -27.10 -6.85 7.70
CA LYS A 148 -26.55 -8.18 7.42
C LYS A 148 -25.74 -8.74 8.59
N GLN A 149 -24.95 -7.92 9.28
CA GLN A 149 -24.21 -8.34 10.48
C GLN A 149 -25.16 -8.71 11.61
N ILE A 150 -26.21 -7.92 11.83
CA ILE A 150 -27.25 -8.22 12.83
C ILE A 150 -27.91 -9.56 12.48
N ALA A 151 -28.34 -9.75 11.23
CA ALA A 151 -28.95 -11.00 10.79
C ALA A 151 -28.03 -12.22 11.00
N ILE A 152 -26.73 -12.10 10.68
CA ILE A 152 -25.76 -13.18 10.93
C ILE A 152 -25.63 -13.46 12.43
N ALA A 153 -25.52 -12.42 13.26
CA ALA A 153 -25.42 -12.59 14.71
C ALA A 153 -26.68 -13.25 15.30
N GLU A 154 -27.86 -12.89 14.81
CA GLU A 154 -29.13 -13.51 15.19
C GLU A 154 -29.20 -14.98 14.76
N ASP A 155 -28.82 -15.30 13.52
CA ASP A 155 -28.74 -16.67 13.01
C ASP A 155 -27.78 -17.53 13.85
N GLN A 156 -26.60 -17.00 14.17
CA GLN A 156 -25.62 -17.65 15.04
C GLN A 156 -26.17 -17.87 16.45
N GLY A 157 -26.85 -16.88 17.02
CA GLY A 157 -27.52 -17.00 18.32
C GLY A 157 -28.60 -18.09 18.31
N ARG A 158 -29.40 -18.17 17.24
CA ARG A 158 -30.40 -19.24 17.06
C ARG A 158 -29.76 -20.62 16.95
N LEU A 159 -28.69 -20.77 16.18
CA LEU A 159 -27.96 -22.03 16.06
C LEU A 159 -27.40 -22.49 17.40
N LEU A 160 -26.76 -21.58 18.13
CA LEU A 160 -26.17 -21.88 19.44
C LEU A 160 -27.25 -22.26 20.47
N ALA A 161 -28.36 -21.53 20.51
CA ALA A 161 -29.50 -21.87 21.37
C ALA A 161 -30.10 -23.24 21.02
N GLY A 162 -30.18 -23.57 19.71
CA GLY A 162 -30.61 -24.87 19.23
C GLY A 162 -29.69 -26.01 19.70
N VAL A 163 -28.37 -25.81 19.62
CA VAL A 163 -27.38 -26.78 20.13
C VAL A 163 -27.52 -26.97 21.63
N VAL A 164 -27.60 -25.89 22.41
CA VAL A 164 -27.76 -25.97 23.87
C VAL A 164 -29.03 -26.74 24.22
N ARG A 165 -30.15 -26.44 23.57
CA ARG A 165 -31.42 -27.16 23.80
C ARG A 165 -31.30 -28.65 23.48
N ALA A 166 -30.73 -28.99 22.33
CA ALA A 166 -30.52 -30.38 21.93
C ALA A 166 -29.60 -31.15 22.91
N VAL A 167 -28.59 -30.48 23.49
CA VAL A 167 -27.74 -31.07 24.52
C VAL A 167 -28.53 -31.31 25.80
N LEU A 168 -29.22 -30.30 26.32
CA LEU A 168 -30.00 -30.41 27.56
C LEU A 168 -31.08 -31.49 27.47
N ASP A 169 -31.73 -31.63 26.30
CA ASP A 169 -32.75 -32.67 26.07
C ASP A 169 -32.15 -34.09 26.08
N ARG A 170 -30.94 -34.28 25.55
CA ARG A 170 -30.27 -35.59 25.54
C ARG A 170 -29.68 -35.98 26.90
N LEU A 171 -29.39 -35.02 27.76
CA LEU A 171 -28.87 -35.28 29.10
C LEU A 171 -29.93 -35.84 30.06
N GLY A 172 -31.21 -35.84 29.68
CA GLY A 172 -32.27 -36.46 30.48
C GLY A 172 -32.46 -35.79 31.84
N LEU A 173 -32.40 -34.46 31.88
CA LEU A 173 -32.51 -33.66 33.10
C LEU A 173 -33.86 -33.89 33.83
N SER A 174 -33.83 -33.86 35.17
CA SER A 174 -35.06 -33.79 35.98
C SER A 174 -35.79 -32.47 35.74
N ASP A 175 -37.07 -32.39 36.15
CA ASP A 175 -37.86 -31.16 36.00
C ASP A 175 -37.24 -29.98 36.77
N GLU A 176 -36.69 -30.21 37.96
CA GLU A 176 -35.97 -29.19 38.73
C GLU A 176 -34.70 -28.73 38.01
N GLN A 177 -33.92 -29.65 37.45
CA GLN A 177 -32.70 -29.32 36.71
C GLN A 177 -33.01 -28.57 35.41
N ARG A 178 -34.09 -28.95 34.72
CA ARG A 178 -34.58 -28.26 33.53
C ARG A 178 -35.03 -26.84 33.86
N ALA A 179 -35.78 -26.65 34.95
CA ALA A 179 -36.17 -25.34 35.43
C ALA A 179 -34.95 -24.46 35.75
N LEU A 180 -33.93 -25.03 36.42
CA LEU A 180 -32.69 -24.32 36.74
C LEU A 180 -31.90 -23.93 35.47
N SER A 181 -31.88 -24.80 34.46
CA SER A 181 -31.16 -24.52 33.20
C SER A 181 -31.67 -23.27 32.47
N LEU A 182 -32.97 -22.98 32.56
CA LEU A 182 -33.59 -21.78 31.98
C LEU A 182 -33.13 -20.47 32.65
N VAL A 183 -32.56 -20.56 33.86
CA VAL A 183 -32.02 -19.41 34.60
C VAL A 183 -30.50 -19.33 34.42
N VAL A 184 -29.81 -20.45 34.58
CA VAL A 184 -28.33 -20.51 34.57
C VAL A 184 -27.79 -20.23 33.17
N VAL A 185 -28.34 -20.84 32.12
CA VAL A 185 -27.81 -20.65 30.75
C VAL A 185 -27.82 -19.17 30.33
N PRO A 186 -28.93 -18.41 30.50
CA PRO A 186 -28.91 -16.98 30.23
C PRO A 186 -28.00 -16.14 31.13
N GLN A 187 -27.68 -16.59 32.35
CA GLN A 187 -26.71 -15.91 33.22
C GLN A 187 -25.29 -16.09 32.68
N GLU A 188 -24.92 -17.31 32.31
CA GLU A 188 -23.61 -17.61 31.72
C GLU A 188 -23.40 -16.85 30.40
N PHE A 189 -24.42 -16.79 29.54
CA PHE A 189 -24.34 -15.98 28.31
C PHE A 189 -24.12 -14.49 28.58
N ARG A 190 -24.75 -13.93 29.62
CA ARG A 190 -24.53 -12.53 30.01
C ARG A 190 -23.12 -12.32 30.57
N ALA A 191 -22.64 -13.23 31.41
CA ALA A 191 -21.29 -13.17 31.96
C ALA A 191 -20.21 -13.20 30.85
N LEU A 192 -20.43 -13.96 29.77
CA LEU A 192 -19.54 -13.98 28.60
C LEU A 192 -19.62 -12.71 27.74
N GLY A 193 -20.77 -12.03 27.73
CA GLY A 193 -21.00 -10.80 26.95
C GLY A 193 -20.49 -9.52 27.63
N GLU A 194 -20.21 -9.57 28.93
CA GLU A 194 -19.57 -8.46 29.63
C GLU A 194 -18.10 -8.35 29.21
N PRO A 195 -17.62 -7.17 28.77
CA PRO A 195 -16.23 -6.99 28.41
C PRO A 195 -15.37 -7.29 29.65
N GLN A 196 -14.41 -8.22 29.51
CA GLN A 196 -13.48 -8.56 30.58
C GLN A 196 -12.68 -7.31 30.96
N SER A 197 -13.10 -6.64 32.02
CA SER A 197 -12.45 -5.47 32.59
C SER A 197 -11.18 -5.94 33.32
N GLY A 198 -10.10 -6.13 32.54
CA GLY A 198 -8.75 -6.23 33.08
C GLY A 198 -7.97 -7.47 32.68
N GLN A 199 -7.57 -7.58 31.42
CA GLN A 199 -6.31 -8.25 31.07
C GLN A 199 -5.73 -7.65 29.78
N GLY A 200 -4.95 -6.59 29.94
CA GLY A 200 -4.24 -5.93 28.84
C GLY A 200 -3.15 -5.01 29.40
N ARG A 201 -2.02 -5.61 29.78
CA ARG A 201 -0.72 -4.94 29.86
C ARG A 201 -0.13 -4.86 28.46
#